data_AF-A0A4U9VYG5-F1
#
_entry.id   AF-A0A4U9VYG5-F1
#
_cell.length_a   1.000
_cell.length_b   1.000
_cell.length_c   1.000
_cell.angle_alpha   90.00
_cell.angle_beta   90.00
_cell.angle_gamma   90.00
#
_symmetry.space_group_name_H-M   'P 1'
#
loop_
_entity.id
_entity.type
_entity.pdbx_description
1 polymer ?
#
loop_
_entity_poly.entity_id
_entity_poly.type
_entity_poly.pdbx_seq_one_letter_code
_entity_poly.pdbx_strand_id
1 'polypeptide(L)' 'MRSHTVAAEGGSAAVTQDHDSYDYHFQDTVAGGDWLCEQDVVDHFVHSLPT' A
#
# COMPACT_ATOMS: atom_id res chain seq x y z
N MET A 1 23.61 5.90 14.98
CA MET A 1 22.26 6.19 14.47
C MET A 1 21.49 4.87 14.44
N ARG A 2 20.24 4.81 14.96
CA ARG A 2 19.39 3.60 14.91
C ARG A 2 18.43 3.71 13.71
N SER A 3 17.85 2.59 13.28
CA SER A 3 16.86 2.59 12.19
C SER A 3 15.67 3.49 12.53
N HIS A 4 15.19 4.27 11.56
CA HIS A 4 14.03 5.15 11.71
C HIS A 4 12.70 4.36 11.80
N THR A 5 12.68 3.08 11.43
CA THR A 5 11.49 2.23 11.51
C THR A 5 10.88 2.19 12.92
N VAL A 6 11.71 2.37 13.96
CA VAL A 6 11.26 2.41 15.36
C VAL A 6 10.34 3.60 15.69
N ALA A 7 10.30 4.62 14.82
CA ALA A 7 9.53 5.85 15.03
C ALA A 7 8.18 5.87 14.26
N ALA A 8 7.79 4.79 13.57
CA ALA A 8 6.49 4.74 12.89
C ALA A 8 5.34 4.50 13.89
N GLU A 9 4.26 5.28 13.78
CA GLU A 9 3.14 5.25 14.75
C GLU A 9 1.78 4.91 14.14
N GLY A 10 1.50 5.30 12.89
CA GLY A 10 0.15 5.21 12.31
C GLY A 10 -0.31 3.79 11.94
N GLY A 11 0.60 2.97 11.39
CA GLY A 11 0.31 1.61 10.93
C GLY A 11 0.85 1.34 9.53
N SER A 12 0.43 0.21 8.96
CA SER A 12 0.74 -0.20 7.59
C SER A 12 -0.57 -0.58 6.88
N ALA A 13 -0.77 -0.08 5.66
CA ALA A 13 -2.00 -0.30 4.91
C ALA A 13 -2.06 -1.74 4.37
N ALA A 14 -3.24 -2.36 4.45
CA ALA A 14 -3.56 -3.66 3.87
C ALA A 14 -5.09 -3.78 3.73
N VAL A 15 -5.54 -4.57 2.77
CA VAL A 15 -6.97 -4.83 2.53
C VAL A 15 -7.42 -5.93 3.48
N THR A 16 -8.01 -5.53 4.62
CA THR A 16 -8.39 -6.44 5.72
C THR A 16 -9.87 -6.37 6.10
N GLN A 17 -10.60 -5.41 5.54
CA GLN A 17 -12.00 -5.18 5.88
C GLN A 17 -12.90 -5.69 4.76
N ASP A 18 -14.06 -6.26 5.12
CA ASP A 18 -14.99 -6.91 4.17
C ASP A 18 -15.49 -5.98 3.05
N HIS A 19 -15.41 -4.67 3.24
CA HIS A 19 -15.86 -3.67 2.28
C HIS A 19 -14.72 -3.06 1.45
N ASP A 20 -13.48 -3.48 1.68
CA ASP A 20 -12.30 -3.01 0.96
C ASP A 20 -11.88 -4.02 -0.13
N SER A 21 -11.04 -3.57 -1.08
CA SER A 21 -10.57 -4.42 -2.18
C SER A 21 -9.15 -4.03 -2.63
N TYR A 22 -8.43 -5.00 -3.21
CA TYR A 22 -7.12 -4.73 -3.81
C TYR A 22 -7.18 -3.69 -4.92
N ASP A 23 -8.27 -3.65 -5.68
CA ASP A 23 -8.49 -2.66 -6.74
C ASP A 23 -8.56 -1.24 -6.18
N TYR A 24 -9.21 -1.03 -5.04
CA TYR A 24 -9.26 0.29 -4.40
C TYR A 24 -7.89 0.71 -3.89
N HIS A 25 -7.18 -0.18 -3.19
CA HIS A 25 -5.81 0.10 -2.72
C HIS A 25 -4.84 0.37 -3.89
N PHE A 26 -4.97 -0.37 -4.99
CA PHE A 26 -4.20 -0.14 -6.21
C PHE A 26 -4.46 1.26 -6.77
N GLN A 27 -5.74 1.64 -6.94
CA GLN A 27 -6.12 2.94 -7.49
C GLN A 27 -5.65 4.10 -6.60
N ASP A 28 -5.82 3.98 -5.29
CA ASP A 28 -5.36 5.00 -4.34
C ASP A 28 -3.84 5.18 -4.39
N THR A 29 -3.09 4.08 -4.55
CA THR A 29 -1.63 4.13 -4.65
C THR A 29 -1.17 4.75 -5.96
N VAL A 30 -1.73 4.35 -7.11
CA VAL A 30 -1.38 4.92 -8.42
C VAL A 30 -1.74 6.40 -8.51
N ALA A 31 -2.95 6.76 -8.07
CA ALA A 31 -3.41 8.14 -8.07
C ALA A 31 -2.63 9.01 -7.07
N GLY A 32 -2.35 8.49 -5.87
CA GLY A 32 -1.52 9.19 -4.88
C GLY A 32 -0.06 9.37 -5.32
N GLY A 33 0.44 8.46 -6.16
CA GLY A 33 1.75 8.53 -6.79
C GLY A 33 1.83 9.43 -8.02
N ASP A 34 0.79 10.22 -8.30
CA ASP A 34 0.68 11.09 -9.48
C ASP A 34 0.93 10.33 -10.80
N TRP A 35 0.49 9.06 -10.89
CA TRP A 35 0.66 8.19 -12.05
C TRP A 35 2.12 7.92 -12.45
N LEU A 36 3.08 8.28 -11.59
CA LEU A 36 4.51 8.07 -11.81
C LEU A 36 5.02 6.73 -11.27
N CYS A 37 4.19 5.99 -10.55
CA CYS A 37 4.53 4.65 -10.09
C CYS A 37 4.56 3.64 -11.25
N GLU A 38 5.47 2.67 -11.17
CA GLU A 38 5.43 1.47 -12.00
C GLU A 38 4.23 0.62 -11.55
N GLN A 39 3.19 0.59 -12.39
CA GLN A 39 1.88 0.06 -12.01
C GLN A 39 1.91 -1.47 -11.77
N ASP A 40 2.76 -2.21 -12.48
CA ASP A 40 2.98 -3.63 -12.24
C ASP A 40 3.59 -3.91 -10.85
N VAL A 41 4.46 -3.02 -10.37
CA VAL A 41 5.02 -3.10 -9.01
C VAL A 41 3.95 -2.79 -7.96
N VAL A 42 3.08 -1.80 -8.21
CA VAL A 42 1.96 -1.48 -7.31
C VAL A 42 0.99 -2.66 -7.22
N ASP A 43 0.63 -3.26 -8.35
CA ASP A 43 -0.25 -4.43 -8.40
C ASP A 43 0.33 -5.63 -7.63
N HIS A 44 1.63 -5.91 -7.83
CA HIS A 44 2.31 -6.94 -7.06
C HIS A 44 2.33 -6.61 -5.56
N PHE A 45 2.62 -5.36 -5.21
CA PHE A 45 2.68 -4.92 -3.82
C PHE A 45 1.35 -5.15 -3.11
N VAL A 46 0.23 -4.64 -3.65
CA VAL A 46 -1.08 -4.74 -2.97
C VAL A 46 -1.54 -6.20 -2.78
N HIS A 47 -1.25 -7.09 -3.75
CA HIS A 47 -1.58 -8.51 -3.67
C HIS A 47 -0.62 -9.33 -2.79
N SER A 48 0.55 -8.79 -2.45
CA SER A 48 1.51 -9.44 -1.55
C SER A 48 1.21 -9.21 -0.06
N LEU A 49 0.27 -8.31 0.25
CA LEU A 49 -0.08 -7.95 1.61
C LEU A 49 -1.01 -9.00 2.26
N PRO A 50 -0.96 -9.15 3.59
CA PRO A 50 -1.89 -10.03 4.31
C PRO A 50 -3.34 -9.54 4.21
N THR A 51 -4.28 -10.50 4.22
CA THR A 51 -5.73 -10.29 4.33
C THR A 51 -6.22 -10.37 5.77
#